data_AF-A0AAW3WIN4-F1
#
_entry.id   AF-A0AAW3WIN4-F1
#
_cell.length_a   1.000
_cell.length_b   1.000
_cell.length_c   1.000
_cell.angle_alpha   90.00
_cell.angle_beta   90.00
_cell.angle_gamma   90.00
#
_symmetry.space_group_name_H-M   'P 1'
#
loop_
_entity.id
_entity.type
_entity.pdbx_description
1 polymer ?
#
loop_
_entity_poly.entity_id
_entity_poly.type
_entity_poly.pdbx_seq_one_letter_code
_entity_poly.pdbx_strand_id
1 'polypeptide(L)'
;SIPFLIGLSKGNAFGIFFDNHFETYFDMGRDNSEYYYFAAADGNLDYYFIYGPSVKKVVEGYTIITGNMPLPALWTLGYQQCRWSYDNETRLMEIANSLREKGIPCDTLYLDIDYMDGYRVFTWNKERFENPEAMIKTLNNMGFKVVTIIDPGVKVDKGYKIYDEGLENGYFATDNQGIVYRNEVWPGDSVYPDFLSPKVRKWWGENQKIMIDAGVSGIWNDMNEPASFNGPLPDDVMFNNDGILVTHKEVHNIYGHMMAKGTYEGLKKATGKRPFIVTRACYAGTQKYSTAWTGDNQSTWEHLRMSIPMLMNLGLSGMAFCGTDVGGFGHDC
;
A
#
# COMPACT_ATOMS: atom_id res chain seq x y z
N SER A 1 -5.41 -0.53 -8.87
CA SER A 1 -5.84 -0.28 -10.25
C SER A 1 -5.14 0.93 -10.83
N ILE A 2 -4.43 0.81 -11.96
CA ILE A 2 -3.93 1.96 -12.72
C ILE A 2 -4.64 1.95 -14.08
N PRO A 3 -5.68 2.77 -14.30
CA PRO A 3 -6.52 2.73 -15.51
C PRO A 3 -5.81 3.39 -16.71
N PHE A 4 -4.65 2.86 -17.07
CA PHE A 4 -3.80 3.35 -18.14
C PHE A 4 -3.54 2.26 -19.16
N LEU A 5 -3.87 2.55 -20.42
CA LEU A 5 -3.70 1.66 -21.55
C LEU A 5 -2.67 2.25 -22.51
N ILE A 6 -1.74 1.42 -23.01
CA ILE A 6 -0.83 1.77 -24.10
C ILE A 6 -1.24 0.95 -25.33
N GLY A 7 -1.58 1.63 -26.42
CA GLY A 7 -1.90 1.02 -27.71
C GLY A 7 -0.78 1.16 -28.71
N LEU A 8 -0.62 0.18 -29.60
CA LEU A 8 0.30 0.21 -30.73
C LEU A 8 -0.50 0.15 -32.03
N SER A 9 -0.30 1.11 -32.93
CA SER A 9 -0.98 1.19 -34.22
C SER A 9 -0.02 1.64 -35.32
N LYS A 10 0.14 0.80 -36.35
CA LYS A 10 0.97 1.07 -37.54
C LYS A 10 2.38 1.56 -37.19
N GLY A 11 3.00 0.95 -36.17
CA GLY A 11 4.35 1.30 -35.71
C GLY A 11 4.44 2.51 -34.77
N ASN A 12 3.32 3.15 -34.42
CA ASN A 12 3.25 4.25 -33.44
C ASN A 12 2.54 3.80 -32.16
N ALA A 13 3.00 4.31 -31.02
CA ALA A 13 2.35 4.16 -29.74
C ALA A 13 1.41 5.34 -29.42
N PHE A 14 0.38 5.08 -28.64
CA PHE A 14 -0.44 6.08 -27.96
C PHE A 14 -0.83 5.58 -26.57
N GLY A 15 -1.21 6.50 -25.68
CA GLY A 15 -1.72 6.18 -24.34
C GLY A 15 -3.12 6.71 -24.12
N ILE A 16 -3.90 5.99 -23.32
CA ILE A 16 -5.19 6.43 -22.78
C ILE A 16 -5.10 6.27 -21.27
N PHE A 17 -5.11 7.37 -20.53
CA PHE A 17 -5.31 7.36 -19.09
C PHE A 17 -6.77 7.72 -18.82
N PHE A 18 -7.55 6.75 -18.36
CA PHE A 18 -8.95 6.94 -18.01
C PHE A 18 -9.04 7.30 -16.53
N ASP A 19 -9.19 8.59 -16.21
CA ASP A 19 -9.11 9.08 -14.84
C ASP A 19 -10.47 8.92 -14.14
N ASN A 20 -10.74 7.70 -13.72
CA ASN A 20 -11.98 7.34 -13.06
C ASN A 20 -11.71 6.38 -11.89
N HIS A 21 -12.18 6.76 -10.71
CA HIS A 21 -11.94 6.07 -9.45
C HIS A 21 -12.91 4.90 -9.20
N PHE A 22 -14.04 4.87 -9.91
CA PHE A 22 -15.05 3.82 -9.80
C PHE A 22 -14.51 2.49 -10.38
N GLU A 23 -15.25 1.41 -10.16
CA GLU A 23 -14.99 0.14 -10.85
C GLU A 23 -14.97 0.36 -12.37
N THR A 24 -13.87 -0.08 -13.00
CA THR A 24 -13.55 0.21 -14.40
C THR A 24 -13.34 -1.07 -15.18
N TYR A 25 -13.85 -1.11 -16.40
CA TYR A 25 -13.80 -2.23 -17.32
C TYR A 25 -13.00 -1.84 -18.56
N PHE A 26 -12.12 -2.73 -19.00
CA PHE A 26 -11.44 -2.66 -20.30
C PHE A 26 -11.79 -3.92 -21.08
N ASP A 27 -12.63 -3.78 -22.10
CA ASP A 27 -12.90 -4.86 -23.04
C ASP A 27 -11.93 -4.74 -24.22
N MET A 28 -11.05 -5.72 -24.35
CA MET A 28 -10.00 -5.76 -25.37
C MET A 28 -10.40 -6.66 -26.55
N GLY A 29 -11.66 -6.58 -26.99
CA GLY A 29 -12.21 -7.32 -28.12
C GLY A 29 -12.87 -8.65 -27.75
N ARG A 30 -13.33 -8.79 -26.50
CA ARG A 30 -14.07 -9.97 -26.04
C ARG A 30 -15.51 -9.94 -26.55
N ASP A 31 -16.16 -8.79 -26.49
CA ASP A 31 -17.53 -8.61 -27.01
C ASP A 31 -17.58 -8.61 -28.54
N ASN A 32 -16.58 -7.98 -29.19
CA ASN A 32 -16.46 -7.93 -30.64
C ASN A 32 -15.00 -7.73 -31.06
N SER A 33 -14.49 -8.53 -32.00
CA SER A 33 -13.09 -8.45 -32.46
C SER A 33 -12.76 -7.17 -33.24
N GLU A 34 -13.76 -6.39 -33.68
CA GLU A 34 -13.58 -5.18 -34.48
C GLU A 34 -13.32 -3.92 -33.64
N TYR A 35 -13.62 -3.94 -32.34
CA TYR A 35 -13.40 -2.79 -31.45
C TYR A 35 -12.99 -3.22 -30.04
N TYR A 36 -12.36 -2.30 -29.33
CA TYR A 36 -12.16 -2.36 -27.89
C TYR A 36 -12.84 -1.15 -27.25
N TYR A 37 -13.21 -1.25 -25.98
CA TYR A 37 -13.76 -0.12 -25.24
C TYR A 37 -13.30 -0.13 -23.78
N PHE A 38 -13.40 1.03 -23.14
CA PHE A 38 -13.26 1.17 -21.71
C PHE A 38 -14.49 1.89 -21.17
N ALA A 39 -14.91 1.51 -19.96
CA ALA A 39 -16.08 2.07 -19.30
C ALA A 39 -15.89 2.02 -17.79
N ALA A 40 -16.64 2.84 -17.05
CA ALA A 40 -16.72 2.76 -15.59
C ALA A 40 -18.17 2.53 -15.17
N ALA A 41 -18.35 1.97 -13.98
CA ALA A 41 -19.67 1.75 -13.38
C ALA A 41 -20.42 3.06 -13.08
N ASP A 42 -19.69 4.17 -12.97
CA ASP A 42 -20.23 5.51 -12.73
C ASP A 42 -19.18 6.60 -13.01
N GLY A 43 -19.52 7.85 -12.70
CA GLY A 43 -18.62 8.98 -12.78
C GLY A 43 -18.53 9.59 -14.17
N ASN A 44 -17.72 10.64 -14.30
CA ASN A 44 -17.54 11.31 -15.58
C ASN A 44 -16.65 10.48 -16.52
N LEU A 45 -16.91 10.59 -17.82
CA LEU A 45 -15.97 10.15 -18.84
C LEU A 45 -14.84 11.19 -18.95
N ASP A 46 -13.84 11.07 -18.06
CA ASP A 46 -12.63 11.89 -18.07
C ASP A 46 -11.43 11.03 -18.48
N TYR A 47 -10.82 11.34 -19.62
CA TYR A 47 -9.64 10.60 -20.09
C TYR A 47 -8.66 11.49 -20.84
N TYR A 48 -7.39 11.14 -20.73
CA TYR A 48 -6.28 11.80 -21.39
C TYR A 48 -5.77 10.94 -22.53
N PHE A 49 -5.81 11.48 -23.75
CA PHE A 49 -5.11 10.90 -24.89
C PHE A 49 -3.66 11.40 -24.91
N ILE A 50 -2.72 10.47 -24.90
CA ILE A 50 -1.29 10.75 -24.84
C ILE A 50 -0.65 10.31 -26.15
N TYR A 51 -0.26 11.27 -26.98
CA TYR A 51 0.37 10.99 -28.25
C TYR A 51 1.81 10.47 -28.07
N GLY A 52 2.18 9.43 -28.83
CA GLY A 52 3.55 8.89 -28.87
C GLY A 52 4.50 9.75 -29.73
N PRO A 53 5.35 9.14 -30.59
CA PRO A 53 5.10 7.89 -31.29
C PRO A 53 5.74 6.64 -30.66
N SER A 54 6.54 6.77 -29.59
CA SER A 54 7.14 5.62 -28.91
C SER A 54 6.49 5.38 -27.55
N VAL A 55 6.54 4.13 -27.07
CA VAL A 55 6.07 3.77 -25.71
C VAL A 55 6.76 4.64 -24.66
N LYS A 56 8.05 4.94 -24.84
CA LYS A 56 8.79 5.87 -23.97
C LYS A 56 8.11 7.24 -23.89
N LYS A 57 7.70 7.83 -25.03
CA LYS A 57 7.00 9.12 -25.06
C LYS A 57 5.62 9.06 -24.41
N VAL A 58 4.92 7.95 -24.58
CA VAL A 58 3.62 7.71 -23.93
C VAL A 58 3.77 7.67 -22.41
N VAL A 59 4.75 6.92 -21.89
CA VAL A 59 5.03 6.85 -20.45
C VAL A 59 5.51 8.21 -19.91
N GLU A 60 6.39 8.92 -20.63
CA GLU A 60 6.80 10.30 -20.26
C GLU A 60 5.59 11.25 -20.17
N GLY A 61 4.67 11.20 -21.13
CA GLY A 61 3.45 12.00 -21.10
C GLY A 61 2.55 11.66 -19.92
N TYR A 62 2.40 10.37 -19.61
CA TYR A 62 1.60 9.90 -18.49
C TYR A 62 2.17 10.36 -17.13
N THR A 63 3.49 10.29 -16.95
CA THR A 63 4.12 10.68 -15.68
C THR A 63 4.24 12.20 -15.51
N ILE A 64 4.10 13.00 -16.56
CA ILE A 64 3.90 14.46 -16.44
C ILE A 64 2.58 14.76 -15.71
N ILE A 65 1.53 13.99 -15.98
CA ILE A 65 0.19 14.18 -15.40
C ILE A 65 0.15 13.61 -13.98
N THR A 66 0.60 12.37 -13.81
CA THR A 66 0.40 11.62 -12.54
C THR A 66 1.57 11.73 -11.56
N GLY A 67 2.73 12.17 -12.05
CA GLY A 67 3.97 12.33 -11.30
C GLY A 67 5.00 11.23 -11.59
N ASN A 68 6.24 11.50 -11.19
CA ASN A 68 7.35 10.56 -11.31
C ASN A 68 7.67 9.91 -9.97
N MET A 69 8.27 8.72 -10.04
CA MET A 69 8.86 8.07 -8.88
C MET A 69 10.00 8.92 -8.29
N PRO A 70 9.96 9.28 -7.00
CA PRO A 70 11.06 9.97 -6.36
C PRO A 70 12.26 9.03 -6.25
N LEU A 71 13.47 9.60 -6.17
CA LEU A 71 14.68 8.82 -5.93
C LEU A 71 14.55 8.08 -4.58
N PRO A 72 14.62 6.74 -4.53
CA PRO A 72 14.50 6.00 -3.28
C PRO A 72 15.71 6.22 -2.36
N ALA A 73 15.57 5.78 -1.10
CA ALA A 73 16.72 5.67 -0.20
C ALA A 73 17.55 4.43 -0.60
N LEU A 74 18.88 4.52 -0.59
CA LEU A 74 19.74 3.47 -1.17
C LEU A 74 19.49 2.08 -0.59
N TRP A 75 19.28 1.98 0.72
CA TRP A 75 19.05 0.72 1.44
C TRP A 75 17.79 -0.03 0.94
N THR A 76 16.82 0.67 0.36
CA THR A 76 15.57 0.05 -0.13
C THR A 76 15.78 -0.71 -1.44
N LEU A 77 16.94 -0.55 -2.09
CA LEU A 77 17.31 -1.30 -3.30
C LEU A 77 18.08 -2.58 -2.98
N GLY A 78 18.45 -2.78 -1.72
CA GLY A 78 19.10 -4.00 -1.23
C GLY A 78 18.12 -5.15 -1.03
N TYR A 79 18.65 -6.30 -0.61
CA TYR A 79 17.82 -7.46 -0.27
C TYR A 79 17.01 -7.20 1.01
N GLN A 80 15.77 -7.68 0.98
CA GLN A 80 14.75 -7.46 2.00
C GLN A 80 14.17 -8.79 2.45
N GLN A 81 14.34 -9.12 3.73
CA GLN A 81 13.97 -10.41 4.30
C GLN A 81 12.69 -10.26 5.14
N CYS A 82 11.63 -10.93 4.70
CA CYS A 82 10.29 -10.89 5.31
C CYS A 82 9.74 -12.32 5.53
N ARG A 83 8.78 -12.45 6.43
CA ARG A 83 7.81 -13.55 6.52
C ARG A 83 6.67 -13.14 7.45
N TRP A 84 5.53 -13.81 7.29
CA TRP A 84 4.49 -13.89 8.31
C TRP A 84 4.73 -15.09 9.24
N SER A 85 5.05 -14.93 10.53
CA SER A 85 5.79 -13.83 11.17
C SER A 85 7.17 -14.34 11.62
N TYR A 86 8.05 -13.45 12.11
CA TYR A 86 9.21 -13.86 12.92
C TYR A 86 8.84 -14.23 14.38
N ASP A 87 7.57 -14.16 14.77
CA ASP A 87 7.02 -14.46 16.10
C ASP A 87 7.49 -13.55 17.25
N ASN A 88 8.79 -13.37 17.47
CA ASN A 88 9.33 -12.58 18.59
C ASN A 88 10.76 -12.03 18.33
N GLU A 89 11.26 -11.21 19.25
CA GLU A 89 12.60 -10.59 19.19
C GLU A 89 13.73 -11.62 19.08
N THR A 90 13.68 -12.72 19.84
CA THR A 90 14.73 -13.75 19.80
C THR A 90 14.86 -14.32 18.40
N ARG A 91 13.75 -14.72 17.79
CA ARG A 91 13.74 -15.30 16.45
C ARG A 91 14.16 -14.29 15.38
N LEU A 92 13.78 -13.02 15.49
CA LEU A 92 14.26 -11.97 14.59
C LEU A 92 15.79 -11.81 14.66
N MET A 93 16.36 -11.80 15.88
CA MET A 93 17.80 -11.69 16.10
C MET A 93 18.56 -12.93 15.59
N GLU A 94 18.01 -14.13 15.74
CA GLU A 94 18.58 -15.35 15.14
C GLU A 94 18.73 -15.24 13.61
N ILE A 95 17.71 -14.72 12.92
CA ILE A 95 17.74 -14.50 11.47
C ILE A 95 18.80 -13.45 11.12
N ALA A 96 18.83 -12.32 11.82
CA ALA A 96 19.80 -11.25 11.59
C ALA A 96 21.24 -11.74 11.76
N ASN A 97 21.53 -12.49 12.83
CA ASN A 97 22.84 -13.09 13.08
C ASN A 97 23.19 -14.13 12.01
N SER A 98 22.26 -15.01 11.66
CA SER A 98 22.47 -16.04 10.64
C SER A 98 22.84 -15.45 9.28
N LEU A 99 22.20 -14.35 8.87
CA LEU A 99 22.54 -13.65 7.63
C LEU A 99 23.97 -13.11 7.66
N ARG A 100 24.41 -12.54 8.80
CA ARG A 100 25.78 -12.02 8.97
C ARG A 100 26.82 -13.14 9.03
N GLU A 101 26.57 -14.18 9.81
CA GLU A 101 27.46 -15.35 9.93
C GLU A 101 27.65 -16.07 8.61
N LYS A 102 26.59 -16.19 7.80
CA LYS A 102 26.64 -16.83 6.47
C LYS A 102 27.14 -15.91 5.36
N GLY A 103 27.45 -14.64 5.66
CA GLY A 103 27.91 -13.66 4.66
C GLY A 103 26.86 -13.31 3.60
N ILE A 104 25.57 -13.41 3.93
CA ILE A 104 24.47 -13.08 3.03
C ILE A 104 24.14 -11.58 3.20
N PRO A 105 24.31 -10.74 2.16
CA PRO A 105 23.99 -9.32 2.25
C PRO A 105 22.47 -9.14 2.37
N CYS A 106 22.05 -8.32 3.33
CA CYS A 106 20.64 -8.01 3.58
C CYS A 106 20.56 -6.66 4.28
N ASP A 107 19.70 -5.79 3.76
CA ASP A 107 19.53 -4.41 4.22
C ASP A 107 18.29 -4.26 5.10
N THR A 108 17.23 -5.06 4.87
CA THR A 108 15.93 -4.83 5.52
C THR A 108 15.38 -6.10 6.16
N LEU A 109 14.83 -5.96 7.36
CA LEU A 109 14.03 -6.98 8.05
C LEU A 109 12.62 -6.44 8.29
N TYR A 110 11.61 -7.22 7.95
CA TYR A 110 10.20 -6.85 8.11
C TYR A 110 9.61 -7.43 9.38
N LEU A 111 8.66 -6.72 9.98
CA LEU A 111 7.80 -7.25 11.03
C LEU A 111 6.35 -7.21 10.54
N ASP A 112 5.81 -8.40 10.32
CA ASP A 112 4.41 -8.66 10.01
C ASP A 112 3.54 -8.56 11.27
N ILE A 113 2.22 -8.70 11.14
CA ILE A 113 1.17 -8.27 12.08
C ILE A 113 1.35 -8.73 13.55
N ASP A 114 2.07 -9.83 13.80
CA ASP A 114 2.28 -10.41 15.13
C ASP A 114 3.14 -9.58 16.09
N TYR A 115 3.83 -8.54 15.59
CA TYR A 115 4.56 -7.61 16.47
C TYR A 115 3.63 -6.69 17.28
N MET A 116 2.40 -6.49 16.81
CA MET A 116 1.43 -5.60 17.44
C MET A 116 0.76 -6.23 18.66
N ASP A 117 0.34 -5.40 19.62
CA ASP A 117 -0.47 -5.85 20.77
C ASP A 117 -1.92 -6.09 20.34
N GLY A 118 -2.29 -7.36 20.17
CA GLY A 118 -3.64 -7.77 19.78
C GLY A 118 -4.08 -7.19 18.43
N TYR A 119 -3.13 -7.05 17.50
CA TYR A 119 -3.30 -6.48 16.16
C TYR A 119 -3.74 -4.99 16.16
N ARG A 120 -3.51 -4.26 17.27
CA ARG A 120 -3.73 -2.81 17.33
C ARG A 120 -2.59 -2.09 16.61
N VAL A 121 -2.89 -1.35 15.55
CA VAL A 121 -1.88 -0.55 14.85
C VAL A 121 -1.20 0.47 15.76
N PHE A 122 0.04 0.82 15.46
CA PHE A 122 0.85 1.74 16.29
C PHE A 122 1.09 1.24 17.73
N THR A 123 1.16 -0.08 17.93
CA THR A 123 1.50 -0.69 19.23
C THR A 123 2.60 -1.74 19.07
N TRP A 124 3.14 -2.18 20.20
CA TRP A 124 4.10 -3.27 20.27
C TRP A 124 3.64 -4.26 21.34
N ASN A 125 3.64 -5.55 21.00
CA ASN A 125 3.40 -6.62 21.95
C ASN A 125 4.62 -6.74 22.87
N LYS A 126 4.47 -6.39 24.15
CA LYS A 126 5.57 -6.36 25.12
C LYS A 126 6.05 -7.74 25.58
N GLU A 127 5.28 -8.79 25.34
CA GLU A 127 5.71 -10.17 25.64
C GLU A 127 6.64 -10.71 24.54
N ARG A 128 6.38 -10.33 23.28
CA ARG A 128 7.17 -10.75 22.10
C ARG A 128 8.32 -9.80 21.79
N PHE A 129 8.14 -8.51 22.06
CA PHE A 129 9.05 -7.41 21.76
C PHE A 129 9.09 -6.45 22.96
N GLU A 130 9.81 -6.84 24.01
CA GLU A 130 9.84 -6.12 25.29
C GLU A 130 10.38 -4.69 25.14
N ASN A 131 11.47 -4.52 24.37
CA ASN A 131 12.10 -3.23 24.13
C ASN A 131 12.44 -3.04 22.64
N PRO A 132 11.45 -2.64 21.81
CA PRO A 132 11.65 -2.52 20.37
C PRO A 132 12.73 -1.48 20.01
N GLU A 133 12.89 -0.41 20.80
CA GLU A 133 13.93 0.59 20.55
C GLU A 133 15.33 0.00 20.70
N ALA A 134 15.58 -0.78 21.77
CA ALA A 134 16.87 -1.43 21.98
C ALA A 134 17.16 -2.51 20.92
N MET A 135 16.14 -3.30 20.57
CA MET A 135 16.23 -4.31 19.51
C MET A 135 16.57 -3.66 18.15
N ILE A 136 15.80 -2.65 17.74
CA ILE A 136 15.99 -1.97 16.46
C ILE A 136 17.32 -1.23 16.42
N LYS A 137 17.77 -0.65 17.53
CA LYS A 137 19.12 -0.06 17.63
C LYS A 137 20.21 -1.10 17.41
N THR A 138 20.06 -2.30 17.97
CA THR A 138 20.99 -3.41 17.76
C THR A 138 21.04 -3.84 16.29
N LEU A 139 19.87 -4.03 15.68
CA LEU A 139 19.75 -4.35 14.24
C LEU A 139 20.36 -3.25 13.35
N ASN A 140 20.14 -1.98 13.69
CA ASN A 140 20.76 -0.85 12.99
C ASN A 140 22.28 -0.87 13.08
N ASN A 141 22.86 -1.21 14.24
CA ASN A 141 24.31 -1.34 14.40
C ASN A 141 24.89 -2.50 13.56
N MET A 142 24.09 -3.53 13.29
CA MET A 142 24.43 -4.61 12.36
C MET A 142 24.19 -4.23 10.88
N GLY A 143 23.72 -3.01 10.60
CA GLY A 143 23.46 -2.49 9.26
C GLY A 143 22.06 -2.76 8.72
N PHE A 144 21.16 -3.37 9.49
CA PHE A 144 19.78 -3.60 9.06
C PHE A 144 18.89 -2.37 9.24
N LYS A 145 17.84 -2.28 8.44
CA LYS A 145 16.69 -1.40 8.57
C LYS A 145 15.47 -2.23 8.91
N VAL A 146 14.62 -1.72 9.79
CA VAL A 146 13.39 -2.41 10.18
C VAL A 146 12.20 -1.74 9.52
N VAL A 147 11.33 -2.53 8.91
CA VAL A 147 10.06 -2.09 8.32
C VAL A 147 8.94 -2.81 9.05
N THR A 148 7.88 -2.09 9.43
CA THR A 148 6.74 -2.66 10.17
C THR A 148 5.47 -2.49 9.36
N ILE A 149 4.61 -3.51 9.35
CA ILE A 149 3.27 -3.42 8.79
C ILE A 149 2.38 -2.48 9.62
N ILE A 150 1.51 -1.72 8.96
CA ILE A 150 0.46 -0.87 9.53
C ILE A 150 -0.71 -0.90 8.54
N ASP A 151 -1.79 -1.57 8.93
CA ASP A 151 -3.01 -1.77 8.16
C ASP A 151 -4.05 -0.68 8.43
N PRO A 152 -5.08 -0.49 7.57
CA PRO A 152 -6.12 0.49 7.83
C PRO A 152 -7.18 0.02 8.84
N GLY A 153 -7.22 -1.26 9.19
CA GLY A 153 -8.19 -1.80 10.15
C GLY A 153 -7.85 -1.39 11.58
N VAL A 154 -8.56 -0.40 12.14
CA VAL A 154 -8.40 0.02 13.53
C VAL A 154 -9.33 -0.79 14.41
N LYS A 155 -8.76 -1.57 15.34
CA LYS A 155 -9.51 -2.39 16.30
C LYS A 155 -10.55 -1.57 17.06
N VAL A 156 -11.78 -2.07 17.11
CA VAL A 156 -12.83 -1.60 18.01
C VAL A 156 -12.48 -2.01 19.43
N ASP A 157 -11.92 -1.08 20.20
CA ASP A 157 -11.48 -1.34 21.56
C ASP A 157 -11.48 -0.07 22.41
N LYS A 158 -12.35 -0.01 23.41
CA LYS A 158 -12.51 1.19 24.24
C LYS A 158 -11.29 1.34 25.16
N GLY A 159 -10.67 2.52 25.16
CA GLY A 159 -9.42 2.79 25.86
C GLY A 159 -8.19 2.64 24.98
N TYR A 160 -8.33 2.12 23.75
CA TYR A 160 -7.26 2.14 22.76
C TYR A 160 -7.24 3.49 22.07
N LYS A 161 -6.16 4.26 22.32
CA LYS A 161 -5.98 5.65 21.90
C LYS A 161 -6.40 5.94 20.45
N ILE A 162 -5.97 5.12 19.48
CA ILE A 162 -6.23 5.37 18.05
C ILE A 162 -7.72 5.24 17.73
N TYR A 163 -8.38 4.26 18.36
CA TYR A 163 -9.82 4.07 18.23
C TYR A 163 -10.59 5.22 18.90
N ASP A 164 -10.25 5.54 20.14
CA ASP A 164 -10.94 6.58 20.91
C ASP A 164 -10.79 7.96 20.26
N GLU A 165 -9.58 8.34 19.83
CA GLU A 165 -9.35 9.61 19.12
C GLU A 165 -10.10 9.66 17.79
N GLY A 166 -10.08 8.57 17.02
CA GLY A 166 -10.76 8.51 15.74
C GLY A 166 -12.28 8.61 15.87
N LEU A 167 -12.86 8.04 16.94
CA LEU A 167 -14.28 8.18 17.26
C LEU A 167 -14.62 9.61 17.68
N GLU A 168 -13.84 10.19 18.61
CA GLU A 168 -14.09 11.54 19.14
C GLU A 168 -14.06 12.60 18.04
N ASN A 169 -13.17 12.44 17.05
CA ASN A 169 -12.97 13.41 15.99
C ASN A 169 -13.69 13.08 14.68
N GLY A 170 -14.45 11.97 14.62
CA GLY A 170 -15.16 11.55 13.41
C GLY A 170 -14.23 11.24 12.23
N TYR A 171 -13.16 10.48 12.48
CA TYR A 171 -12.12 10.15 11.49
C TYR A 171 -12.35 8.84 10.74
N PHE A 172 -13.39 8.09 11.08
CA PHE A 172 -13.71 6.82 10.45
C PHE A 172 -14.79 6.97 9.38
N ALA A 173 -14.75 6.11 8.37
CA ALA A 173 -15.81 5.95 7.40
C ALA A 173 -17.14 5.61 8.11
N THR A 174 -18.24 6.06 7.53
CA THR A 174 -19.59 5.93 8.12
C THR A 174 -20.55 5.29 7.13
N ASP A 175 -21.68 4.78 7.59
CA ASP A 175 -22.80 4.46 6.70
C ASP A 175 -23.54 5.74 6.26
N ASN A 176 -24.60 5.57 5.46
CA ASN A 176 -25.43 6.67 4.98
C ASN A 176 -26.24 7.40 6.10
N GLN A 177 -26.23 6.90 7.33
CA GLN A 177 -26.83 7.52 8.51
C GLN A 177 -25.79 8.22 9.40
N GLY A 178 -24.51 8.19 9.02
CA GLY A 178 -23.41 8.78 9.79
C GLY A 178 -22.94 7.91 10.95
N ILE A 179 -23.35 6.64 11.01
CA ILE A 179 -22.88 5.67 12.01
C ILE A 179 -21.55 5.12 11.51
N VAL A 180 -20.54 5.06 12.39
CA VAL A 180 -19.22 4.51 12.04
C VAL A 180 -19.35 3.09 11.51
N TYR A 181 -18.87 2.89 10.28
CA TYR A 181 -18.91 1.61 9.59
C TYR A 181 -17.94 0.64 10.27
N ARG A 182 -18.43 -0.57 10.56
CA ARG A 182 -17.67 -1.65 11.21
C ARG A 182 -17.64 -2.88 10.33
N ASN A 183 -16.50 -3.55 10.30
CA ASN A 183 -16.31 -4.86 9.66
C ASN A 183 -15.27 -5.67 10.46
N GLU A 184 -14.95 -6.86 10.01
CA GLU A 184 -13.96 -7.74 10.63
C GLU A 184 -12.70 -7.86 9.76
N VAL A 185 -11.54 -7.77 10.39
CA VAL A 185 -10.20 -8.07 9.84
C VAL A 185 -9.32 -8.69 10.94
N TRP A 186 -7.99 -8.66 10.83
CA TRP A 186 -7.04 -9.26 11.78
C TRP A 186 -7.34 -9.00 13.28
N PRO A 187 -7.57 -7.76 13.73
CA PRO A 187 -7.95 -7.49 15.12
C PRO A 187 -9.38 -7.90 15.52
N GLY A 188 -10.17 -8.53 14.66
CA GLY A 188 -11.62 -8.71 14.83
C GLY A 188 -12.40 -7.47 14.40
N ASP A 189 -13.43 -7.09 15.15
CA ASP A 189 -14.21 -5.87 14.92
C ASP A 189 -13.30 -4.65 14.71
N SER A 190 -13.51 -3.96 13.58
CA SER A 190 -12.63 -2.91 13.09
C SER A 190 -13.38 -1.81 12.38
N VAL A 191 -12.79 -0.62 12.43
CA VAL A 191 -13.26 0.59 11.74
C VAL A 191 -12.15 1.11 10.82
N TYR A 192 -12.55 1.80 9.76
CA TYR A 192 -11.64 2.20 8.68
C TYR A 192 -11.46 3.72 8.69
N PRO A 193 -10.23 4.25 8.82
CA PRO A 193 -9.98 5.68 8.68
C PRO A 193 -10.44 6.17 7.31
N ASP A 194 -11.09 7.34 7.30
CA ASP A 194 -11.48 8.04 6.08
C ASP A 194 -10.27 8.76 5.48
N PHE A 195 -9.46 8.04 4.71
CA PHE A 195 -8.27 8.62 4.09
C PHE A 195 -8.56 9.66 3.01
N LEU A 196 -9.81 9.86 2.58
CA LEU A 196 -10.16 10.93 1.64
C LEU A 196 -10.08 12.30 2.32
N SER A 197 -10.27 12.33 3.64
CA SER A 197 -10.08 13.53 4.45
C SER A 197 -8.59 13.84 4.69
N PRO A 198 -8.09 15.04 4.33
CA PRO A 198 -6.72 15.43 4.65
C PRO A 198 -6.44 15.50 6.15
N LYS A 199 -7.48 15.79 6.96
CA LYS A 199 -7.33 15.80 8.43
C LYS A 199 -7.00 14.41 8.94
N VAL A 200 -7.68 13.39 8.41
CA VAL A 200 -7.44 11.98 8.75
C VAL A 200 -6.08 11.53 8.24
N ARG A 201 -5.71 11.87 6.99
CA ARG A 201 -4.35 11.57 6.48
C ARG A 201 -3.25 12.21 7.34
N LYS A 202 -3.46 13.44 7.79
CA LYS A 202 -2.52 14.12 8.70
C LYS A 202 -2.44 13.42 10.06
N TRP A 203 -3.58 13.11 10.68
CA TRP A 203 -3.63 12.37 11.95
C TRP A 203 -2.97 10.99 11.84
N TRP A 204 -3.26 10.25 10.78
CA TRP A 204 -2.65 8.95 10.50
C TRP A 204 -1.13 9.06 10.32
N GLY A 205 -0.69 10.03 9.50
CA GLY A 205 0.72 10.32 9.28
C GLY A 205 1.46 10.75 10.54
N GLU A 206 0.81 11.50 11.44
CA GLU A 206 1.40 11.91 12.72
C GLU A 206 1.57 10.73 13.69
N ASN A 207 0.66 9.77 13.69
CA ASN A 207 0.78 8.55 14.51
C ASN A 207 1.93 7.63 14.06
N GLN A 208 2.40 7.72 12.81
CA GLN A 208 3.61 7.01 12.36
C GLN A 208 4.84 7.35 13.21
N LYS A 209 4.85 8.50 13.89
CA LYS A 209 5.92 8.90 14.81
C LYS A 209 6.15 7.87 15.92
N ILE A 210 5.12 7.13 16.34
CA ILE A 210 5.26 6.05 17.33
C ILE A 210 6.26 4.99 16.85
N MET A 211 6.18 4.60 15.56
CA MET A 211 7.08 3.61 14.97
C MET A 211 8.46 4.21 14.73
N ILE A 212 8.52 5.46 14.26
CA ILE A 212 9.79 6.16 13.99
C ILE A 212 10.59 6.39 15.28
N ASP A 213 9.93 6.72 16.39
CA ASP A 213 10.59 6.92 17.69
C ASP A 213 11.15 5.60 18.25
N ALA A 214 10.56 4.45 17.89
CA ALA A 214 11.14 3.13 18.16
C ALA A 214 12.32 2.78 17.22
N GLY A 215 12.60 3.59 16.19
CA GLY A 215 13.71 3.39 15.25
C GLY A 215 13.34 2.71 13.93
N VAL A 216 12.04 2.46 13.67
CA VAL A 216 11.55 1.91 12.40
C VAL A 216 11.97 2.82 11.25
N SER A 217 12.38 2.22 10.13
CA SER A 217 12.96 2.92 8.98
C SER A 217 12.01 3.07 7.79
N GLY A 218 10.95 2.27 7.72
CA GLY A 218 9.90 2.35 6.70
C GLY A 218 8.63 1.63 7.14
N ILE A 219 7.55 1.82 6.41
CA ILE A 219 6.21 1.30 6.77
C ILE A 219 5.66 0.45 5.63
N TRP A 220 5.06 -0.66 5.97
CA TRP A 220 4.33 -1.51 5.03
C TRP A 220 2.82 -1.29 5.25
N ASN A 221 2.12 -0.74 4.25
CA ASN A 221 0.67 -0.58 4.25
C ASN A 221 0.06 -1.76 3.49
N ASP A 222 -0.48 -2.72 4.23
CA ASP A 222 -1.22 -3.83 3.68
C ASP A 222 -2.73 -3.65 3.93
N MET A 223 -3.53 -4.56 3.36
CA MET A 223 -4.98 -4.63 3.61
C MET A 223 -5.75 -3.35 3.23
N ASN A 224 -5.17 -2.53 2.35
CA ASN A 224 -5.60 -1.16 2.07
C ASN A 224 -6.42 -0.99 0.78
N GLU A 225 -7.07 -2.06 0.32
CA GLU A 225 -8.07 -2.01 -0.74
C GLU A 225 -9.30 -1.13 -0.42
N PRO A 226 -9.92 -1.14 0.79
CA PRO A 226 -9.61 -1.86 2.04
C PRO A 226 -10.14 -3.30 2.10
N ALA A 227 -9.36 -4.19 2.71
CA ALA A 227 -9.75 -5.57 2.93
C ALA A 227 -10.71 -5.73 4.12
N SER A 228 -11.51 -6.79 4.06
CA SER A 228 -12.49 -7.18 5.07
C SER A 228 -12.81 -8.67 4.95
N PHE A 229 -13.09 -9.31 6.09
CA PHE A 229 -13.37 -10.74 6.16
C PHE A 229 -14.86 -11.07 6.00
N ASN A 230 -15.77 -10.11 6.23
CA ASN A 230 -17.21 -10.28 6.01
C ASN A 230 -17.70 -9.64 4.70
N GLY A 231 -16.94 -9.81 3.62
CA GLY A 231 -17.23 -9.25 2.30
C GLY A 231 -16.75 -7.81 2.11
N PRO A 232 -16.69 -7.30 0.88
CA PRO A 232 -16.16 -5.97 0.57
C PRO A 232 -16.94 -4.87 1.29
N LEU A 233 -16.32 -3.71 1.50
CA LEU A 233 -17.03 -2.53 1.99
C LEU A 233 -18.21 -2.21 1.05
N PRO A 234 -19.44 -2.01 1.57
CA PRO A 234 -20.59 -1.65 0.76
C PRO A 234 -20.37 -0.35 -0.02
N ASP A 235 -20.96 -0.30 -1.21
CA ASP A 235 -20.87 0.85 -2.12
C ASP A 235 -21.34 2.17 -1.49
N ASP A 236 -22.29 2.11 -0.56
CA ASP A 236 -22.92 3.26 0.09
C ASP A 236 -22.26 3.66 1.42
N VAL A 237 -21.12 3.06 1.79
CA VAL A 237 -20.27 3.60 2.85
C VAL A 237 -19.77 4.98 2.44
N MET A 238 -19.84 5.93 3.36
CA MET A 238 -19.58 7.34 3.13
C MET A 238 -18.18 7.75 3.60
N PHE A 239 -17.51 8.52 2.75
CA PHE A 239 -16.22 9.16 2.98
C PHE A 239 -16.34 10.67 2.77
N ASN A 240 -15.43 11.44 3.36
CA ASN A 240 -15.38 12.89 3.30
C ASN A 240 -14.17 13.34 2.46
N ASN A 241 -14.45 13.67 1.21
CA ASN A 241 -13.48 14.22 0.28
C ASN A 241 -13.51 15.76 0.35
N ASP A 242 -12.72 16.34 1.25
CA ASP A 242 -12.57 17.79 1.40
C ASP A 242 -13.89 18.57 1.64
N GLY A 243 -14.76 17.99 2.47
CA GLY A 243 -16.06 18.55 2.82
C GLY A 243 -17.20 18.07 1.92
N ILE A 244 -16.89 17.33 0.85
CA ILE A 244 -17.87 16.70 -0.03
C ILE A 244 -17.99 15.24 0.39
N LEU A 245 -19.21 14.83 0.78
CA LEU A 245 -19.49 13.43 1.05
C LEU A 245 -19.55 12.65 -0.27
N VAL A 246 -18.78 11.57 -0.32
CA VAL A 246 -18.67 10.68 -1.47
C VAL A 246 -18.87 9.25 -1.01
N THR A 247 -19.32 8.41 -1.92
CA THR A 247 -19.60 6.99 -1.64
C THR A 247 -18.36 6.14 -1.81
N HIS A 248 -18.30 4.98 -1.17
CA HIS A 248 -17.23 4.00 -1.35
C HIS A 248 -17.13 3.58 -2.81
N LYS A 249 -18.27 3.42 -3.50
CA LYS A 249 -18.34 3.16 -4.93
C LYS A 249 -17.49 4.13 -5.75
N GLU A 250 -17.51 5.41 -5.37
CA GLU A 250 -16.75 6.48 -6.03
C GLU A 250 -15.26 6.43 -5.71
N VAL A 251 -14.88 6.15 -4.46
CA VAL A 251 -13.49 6.30 -4.01
C VAL A 251 -12.73 5.00 -3.82
N HIS A 252 -13.35 3.87 -4.14
CA HIS A 252 -12.81 2.52 -3.91
C HIS A 252 -11.34 2.40 -4.35
N ASN A 253 -11.06 2.68 -5.63
CA ASN A 253 -9.71 2.48 -6.17
C ASN A 253 -8.66 3.47 -5.64
N ILE A 254 -9.06 4.57 -4.99
CA ILE A 254 -8.14 5.57 -4.43
C ILE A 254 -7.94 5.48 -2.92
N TYR A 255 -8.67 4.62 -2.21
CA TYR A 255 -8.55 4.47 -0.77
C TYR A 255 -7.10 4.15 -0.34
N GLY A 256 -6.52 3.09 -0.90
CA GLY A 256 -5.13 2.70 -0.62
C GLY A 256 -4.09 3.72 -1.07
N HIS A 257 -4.33 4.41 -2.20
CA HIS A 257 -3.51 5.53 -2.65
C HIS A 257 -3.45 6.65 -1.60
N MET A 258 -4.60 6.99 -1.02
CA MET A 258 -4.70 8.05 -0.01
C MET A 258 -4.07 7.65 1.32
N MET A 259 -4.16 6.37 1.70
CA MET A 259 -3.40 5.84 2.85
C MET A 259 -1.89 5.99 2.62
N ALA A 260 -1.38 5.51 1.48
CA ALA A 260 0.04 5.59 1.15
C ALA A 260 0.55 7.04 1.13
N LYS A 261 -0.25 7.97 0.60
CA LYS A 261 0.03 9.41 0.62
C LYS A 261 0.11 9.95 2.06
N GLY A 262 -0.86 9.62 2.92
CA GLY A 262 -0.87 10.04 4.33
C GLY A 262 0.34 9.52 5.10
N THR A 263 0.68 8.24 4.93
CA THR A 263 1.88 7.62 5.51
C THR A 263 3.15 8.32 5.01
N TYR A 264 3.28 8.56 3.69
CA TYR A 264 4.42 9.26 3.11
C TYR A 264 4.63 10.65 3.70
N GLU A 265 3.57 11.46 3.74
CA GLU A 265 3.61 12.83 4.27
C GLU A 265 3.98 12.84 5.76
N GLY A 266 3.43 11.90 6.53
CA GLY A 266 3.77 11.69 7.94
C GLY A 266 5.24 11.37 8.16
N LEU A 267 5.76 10.35 7.46
CA LEU A 267 7.17 9.95 7.54
C LEU A 267 8.12 11.07 7.08
N LYS A 268 7.75 11.79 6.02
CA LYS A 268 8.53 12.91 5.51
C LYS A 268 8.63 14.04 6.53
N LYS A 269 7.50 14.38 7.16
CA LYS A 269 7.42 15.41 8.21
C LYS A 269 8.20 15.00 9.47
N ALA A 270 8.09 13.74 9.89
CA ALA A 270 8.73 13.25 11.11
C ALA A 270 10.25 13.14 10.98
N THR A 271 10.76 12.74 9.81
CA THR A 271 12.18 12.40 9.65
C THR A 271 12.98 13.39 8.80
N GLY A 272 12.34 14.16 7.94
CA GLY A 272 12.99 14.95 6.88
C GLY A 272 13.66 14.11 5.77
N LYS A 273 13.74 12.79 5.91
CA LYS A 273 14.42 11.86 4.99
C LYS A 273 13.54 11.49 3.79
N ARG A 274 14.02 10.63 2.91
CA ARG A 274 13.21 10.01 1.84
C ARG A 274 12.41 8.87 2.47
N PRO A 275 11.08 8.93 2.52
CA PRO A 275 10.27 7.86 3.09
C PRO A 275 10.40 6.58 2.29
N PHE A 276 10.23 5.45 2.96
CA PHE A 276 10.02 4.15 2.33
C PHE A 276 8.69 3.60 2.80
N ILE A 277 7.77 3.43 1.85
CA ILE A 277 6.47 2.80 2.05
C ILE A 277 6.33 1.68 1.04
N VAL A 278 5.79 0.55 1.47
CA VAL A 278 5.31 -0.55 0.63
C VAL A 278 3.79 -0.54 0.69
N THR A 279 3.08 -0.62 -0.43
CA THR A 279 1.60 -0.60 -0.45
C THR A 279 1.05 -1.72 -1.32
N ARG A 280 -0.07 -2.34 -0.92
CA ARG A 280 -0.74 -3.37 -1.73
C ARG A 280 -1.62 -2.72 -2.78
N ALA A 281 -2.61 -1.96 -2.31
CA ALA A 281 -3.51 -1.22 -3.18
C ALA A 281 -2.84 0.05 -3.70
N CYS A 282 -3.04 0.31 -4.99
CA CYS A 282 -2.47 1.45 -5.72
C CYS A 282 -3.49 2.07 -6.67
N TYR A 283 -3.37 3.37 -6.89
CA TYR A 283 -3.96 4.10 -8.01
C TYR A 283 -2.92 4.81 -8.88
N ALA A 284 -3.33 5.42 -10.00
CA ALA A 284 -2.49 6.34 -10.75
C ALA A 284 -1.92 7.44 -9.84
N GLY A 285 -0.60 7.66 -9.90
CA GLY A 285 0.10 8.62 -9.04
C GLY A 285 0.69 8.04 -7.74
N THR A 286 0.40 6.77 -7.41
CA THR A 286 0.96 6.10 -6.20
C THR A 286 2.49 6.01 -6.24
N GLN A 287 3.08 6.00 -7.44
CA GLN A 287 4.54 6.01 -7.64
C GLN A 287 5.25 7.18 -6.95
N LYS A 288 4.54 8.27 -6.62
CA LYS A 288 5.08 9.40 -5.86
C LYS A 288 5.36 9.07 -4.40
N TYR A 289 4.66 8.08 -3.85
CA TYR A 289 4.53 7.87 -2.42
C TYR A 289 5.04 6.52 -1.95
N SER A 290 5.02 5.49 -2.79
CA SER A 290 5.26 4.12 -2.34
C SER A 290 5.91 3.26 -3.41
N THR A 291 6.56 2.17 -2.98
CA THR A 291 6.73 0.95 -3.80
C THR A 291 5.47 0.09 -3.69
N ALA A 292 5.28 -0.85 -4.60
CA ALA A 292 4.21 -1.84 -4.53
C ALA A 292 4.74 -3.25 -4.72
N TRP A 293 4.02 -4.24 -4.20
CA TRP A 293 4.25 -5.63 -4.55
C TRP A 293 2.97 -6.27 -5.07
N THR A 294 3.11 -7.40 -5.74
CA THR A 294 2.00 -8.08 -6.42
C THR A 294 1.07 -8.86 -5.49
N GLY A 295 1.19 -8.68 -4.17
CA GLY A 295 0.39 -9.39 -3.18
C GLY A 295 0.73 -10.88 -3.07
N ASP A 296 -0.21 -11.61 -2.47
CA ASP A 296 -0.13 -13.01 -2.04
C ASP A 296 -0.01 -13.99 -3.23
N ASN A 297 1.18 -14.06 -3.81
CA ASN A 297 1.51 -15.04 -4.84
C ASN A 297 1.72 -16.45 -4.22
N GLN A 298 1.91 -17.46 -5.07
CA GLN A 298 2.03 -18.86 -4.66
C GLN A 298 3.43 -19.37 -4.98
N SER A 299 3.96 -20.29 -4.16
CA SER A 299 5.26 -20.96 -4.37
C SER A 299 5.21 -21.96 -5.53
N THR A 300 4.98 -21.47 -6.75
CA THR A 300 4.80 -22.25 -7.98
C THR A 300 5.56 -21.63 -9.15
N TRP A 301 5.92 -22.45 -10.14
CA TRP A 301 6.62 -22.00 -11.34
C TRP A 301 5.76 -21.06 -12.19
N GLU A 302 4.45 -21.25 -12.16
CA GLU A 302 3.46 -20.43 -12.84
C GLU A 302 3.46 -19.01 -12.28
N HIS A 303 3.45 -18.87 -10.96
CA HIS A 303 3.51 -17.55 -10.31
C HIS A 303 4.87 -16.88 -10.51
N LEU A 304 5.97 -17.64 -10.48
CA LEU A 304 7.28 -17.11 -10.84
C LEU A 304 7.27 -16.58 -12.28
N ARG A 305 6.73 -17.33 -13.24
CA ARG A 305 6.60 -16.88 -14.63
C ARG A 305 5.70 -15.64 -14.76
N MET A 306 4.60 -15.58 -14.02
CA MET A 306 3.64 -14.46 -14.04
C MET A 306 4.18 -13.18 -13.42
N SER A 307 5.17 -13.26 -12.52
CA SER A 307 5.80 -12.07 -11.96
C SER A 307 6.39 -11.14 -13.02
N ILE A 308 7.00 -11.70 -14.09
CA ILE A 308 7.65 -10.93 -15.15
C ILE A 308 6.65 -10.01 -15.88
N PRO A 309 5.55 -10.50 -16.48
CA PRO A 309 4.57 -9.63 -17.12
C PRO A 309 3.89 -8.68 -16.13
N MET A 310 3.63 -9.09 -14.87
CA MET A 310 3.03 -8.19 -13.88
C MET A 310 3.92 -6.99 -13.58
N LEU A 311 5.21 -7.22 -13.28
CA LEU A 311 6.17 -6.15 -12.98
C LEU A 311 6.46 -5.26 -14.20
N MET A 312 6.53 -5.84 -15.40
CA MET A 312 6.67 -5.05 -16.63
C MET A 312 5.46 -4.12 -16.86
N ASN A 313 4.23 -4.60 -16.62
CA ASN A 313 3.03 -3.78 -16.77
C ASN A 313 2.95 -2.68 -15.69
N LEU A 314 3.31 -2.98 -14.44
CA LEU A 314 3.42 -1.95 -13.38
C LEU A 314 4.44 -0.87 -13.77
N GLY A 315 5.62 -1.26 -14.26
CA GLY A 315 6.66 -0.33 -14.72
C GLY A 315 6.20 0.53 -15.89
N LEU A 316 5.52 -0.05 -16.89
CA LEU A 316 4.93 0.70 -18.01
C LEU A 316 3.79 1.62 -17.57
N SER A 317 3.17 1.35 -16.43
CA SER A 317 2.12 2.17 -15.82
C SER A 317 2.66 3.23 -14.86
N GLY A 318 3.95 3.54 -14.92
CA GLY A 318 4.63 4.53 -14.08
C GLY A 318 5.03 4.04 -12.69
N MET A 319 4.66 2.81 -12.31
CA MET A 319 5.01 2.18 -11.03
C MET A 319 6.28 1.34 -11.15
N ALA A 320 7.40 2.01 -11.43
CA ALA A 320 8.67 1.35 -11.72
C ALA A 320 9.34 0.72 -10.49
N PHE A 321 9.06 1.21 -9.29
CA PHE A 321 9.49 0.57 -8.05
C PHE A 321 8.39 -0.40 -7.61
N CYS A 322 8.55 -1.65 -8.03
CA CYS A 322 7.65 -2.73 -7.69
C CYS A 322 8.39 -4.06 -7.54
N GLY A 323 7.77 -5.02 -6.87
CA GLY A 323 8.31 -6.36 -6.64
C GLY A 323 7.24 -7.44 -6.50
N THR A 324 7.69 -8.66 -6.27
CA THR A 324 6.86 -9.81 -5.91
C THR A 324 7.55 -10.54 -4.77
N ASP A 325 6.81 -11.29 -3.97
CA ASP A 325 7.43 -12.13 -2.95
C ASP A 325 8.28 -13.22 -3.61
N VAL A 326 9.57 -13.21 -3.26
CA VAL A 326 10.55 -14.17 -3.74
C VAL A 326 10.38 -15.46 -2.95
N GLY A 327 10.17 -16.57 -3.65
CA GLY A 327 9.82 -17.87 -3.05
C GLY A 327 8.34 -18.19 -3.19
N GLY A 328 7.47 -17.17 -3.14
CA GLY A 328 6.02 -17.32 -3.06
C GLY A 328 5.51 -17.07 -1.63
N PHE A 329 4.34 -16.46 -1.48
CA PHE A 329 3.70 -16.22 -0.18
C PHE A 329 2.96 -17.47 0.33
N GLY A 330 2.13 -18.08 -0.50
CA GLY A 330 1.36 -19.29 -0.15
C GLY A 330 2.04 -20.61 -0.57
N HIS A 331 1.60 -21.71 0.05
CA HIS A 331 2.17 -23.07 -0.03
C HIS A 331 3.51 -23.22 0.72
N ASP A 332 4.41 -24.11 0.25
CA ASP A 332 5.70 -24.38 0.88
C ASP A 332 6.65 -23.20 0.61
N CYS A 333 6.58 -22.19 1.47
CA CYS A 333 7.37 -20.95 1.44
C CYS A 333 8.50 -20.94 2.48
#